data_AF-A0AAV3IMF6-F1
#
_entry.id   AF-A0AAV3IMF6-F1
#
_cell.length_a   1.000
_cell.length_b   1.000
_cell.length_c   1.000
_cell.angle_alpha   90.00
_cell.angle_beta   90.00
_cell.angle_gamma   90.00
#
_symmetry.space_group_name_H-M   'P 1'
#
loop_
_entity.id
_entity.type
_entity.pdbx_description
1 polymer ?
#
loop_
_entity_poly.entity_id
_entity_poly.type
_entity_poly.pdbx_seq_one_letter_code
_entity_poly.pdbx_strand_id
1 'polypeptide(L)'
;MNAILHGANTCTAKKLTAQLIVELGETISNPQRQTLANLYIAVDTANSLLNELEQAHQIIRQCMREMDDEQILEVAKLNQNNNLSSLWAFRTHQRQKMIERAQRVLLGAGYAQS
;
A
#
# COMPACT_ATOMS: atom_id res chain seq x y z
N MET A 1 -13.88 -23.91 25.43
CA MET A 1 -13.97 -24.42 24.04
C MET A 1 -13.25 -23.44 23.15
N ASN A 2 -12.08 -23.83 22.62
CA ASN A 2 -11.33 -23.06 21.62
C ASN A 2 -11.88 -23.41 20.24
N ALA A 3 -12.58 -22.47 19.60
CA ALA A 3 -12.96 -22.60 18.20
C ALA A 3 -11.78 -22.15 17.32
N ILE A 4 -11.16 -23.13 16.69
CA ILE A 4 -10.09 -22.97 15.71
C ILE A 4 -10.71 -22.33 14.45
N LEU A 5 -10.24 -21.13 14.08
CA LEU A 5 -10.63 -20.44 12.84
C LEU A 5 -9.84 -21.04 11.66
N HIS A 6 -10.27 -22.22 11.20
CA HIS A 6 -9.91 -22.74 9.89
C HIS A 6 -11.10 -22.62 8.95
N GLY A 7 -10.96 -21.76 7.95
CA GLY A 7 -11.94 -21.58 6.90
C GLY A 7 -12.08 -20.11 6.54
N ALA A 8 -11.77 -19.78 5.29
CA ALA A 8 -11.97 -18.48 4.71
C ALA A 8 -13.46 -18.06 4.77
N ASN A 9 -13.88 -17.44 5.88
CA ASN A 9 -15.13 -16.71 5.95
C ASN A 9 -14.93 -15.35 5.28
N THR A 10 -14.78 -15.35 3.96
CA THR A 10 -14.82 -14.16 3.11
C THR A 10 -16.27 -13.68 2.97
N CYS A 11 -16.92 -13.38 4.10
CA CYS A 11 -18.06 -12.49 4.08
C CYS A 11 -17.47 -11.08 3.92
N THR A 12 -17.33 -10.62 2.68
CA THR A 12 -16.90 -9.24 2.40
C THR A 12 -17.82 -8.27 3.13
N ALA A 13 -17.30 -7.11 3.55
CA ALA A 13 -18.12 -6.06 4.16
C ALA A 13 -19.39 -5.74 3.34
N LYS A 14 -19.30 -5.92 2.02
CA LYS A 14 -20.42 -5.92 1.07
C LYS A 14 -21.53 -6.94 1.41
N LYS A 15 -21.20 -8.22 1.58
CA LYS A 15 -22.18 -9.25 1.93
C LYS A 15 -22.83 -9.00 3.30
N LEU A 16 -22.04 -8.64 4.31
CA LEU A 16 -22.56 -8.31 5.64
C LEU A 16 -23.51 -7.10 5.60
N THR A 17 -23.13 -6.05 4.88
CA THR A 17 -23.98 -4.85 4.74
C THR A 17 -25.24 -5.13 3.93
N ALA A 18 -25.16 -5.92 2.86
CA ALA A 18 -26.32 -6.33 2.07
C ALA A 18 -27.29 -7.18 2.91
N GLN A 19 -26.78 -8.12 3.70
CA GLN A 19 -27.56 -8.94 4.63
C GLN A 19 -28.29 -8.05 5.65
N LEU A 20 -27.56 -7.11 6.25
CA LEU A 20 -28.09 -6.17 7.23
C LEU A 20 -29.19 -5.26 6.64
N ILE A 21 -29.05 -4.83 5.39
CA ILE A 21 -30.08 -4.04 4.69
C ILE A 21 -31.36 -4.83 4.47
N VAL A 22 -31.25 -6.12 4.13
CA VAL A 22 -32.41 -7.00 3.97
C VAL A 22 -33.08 -7.26 5.31
N GLU A 23 -32.31 -7.56 6.36
CA GLU A 23 -32.81 -7.83 7.72
C GLU A 23 -33.48 -6.60 8.37
N LEU A 24 -32.93 -5.41 8.15
CA LEU A 24 -33.51 -4.16 8.65
C LEU A 24 -34.62 -3.62 7.73
N GLY A 25 -34.66 -4.06 6.47
CA GLY A 25 -35.51 -3.48 5.43
C GLY A 25 -37.00 -3.52 5.72
N GLU A 26 -37.47 -4.49 6.50
CA GLU A 26 -38.88 -4.61 6.92
C GLU A 26 -39.22 -3.76 8.15
N THR A 27 -38.23 -3.35 8.95
CA THR A 27 -38.42 -2.69 10.25
C THR A 27 -38.08 -1.19 10.24
N ILE A 28 -37.46 -0.70 9.17
CA ILE A 28 -37.00 0.70 9.07
C ILE A 28 -37.81 1.52 8.06
N SER A 29 -37.88 2.83 8.30
CA SER A 29 -38.59 3.79 7.43
C SER A 29 -37.92 3.97 6.06
N ASN A 30 -38.67 4.48 5.07
CA ASN A 30 -38.15 4.77 3.73
C ASN A 30 -36.89 5.65 3.72
N PRO A 31 -36.81 6.76 4.49
CA PRO A 31 -35.58 7.54 4.58
C PRO A 31 -34.38 6.73 5.10
N GLN A 32 -34.59 5.89 6.12
CA GLN A 32 -33.53 5.05 6.68
C GLN A 32 -33.05 3.98 5.68
N ARG A 33 -33.97 3.39 4.90
CA ARG A 33 -33.61 2.49 3.79
C ARG A 33 -32.71 3.18 2.77
N GLN A 34 -33.06 4.41 2.38
CA GLN A 34 -32.25 5.18 1.43
C GLN A 34 -30.86 5.49 1.99
N THR A 35 -30.76 5.89 3.26
CA THR A 35 -29.47 6.13 3.92
C THR A 35 -28.60 4.88 3.93
N LEU A 36 -29.16 3.70 4.26
CA LEU A 36 -28.41 2.45 4.25
C LEU A 36 -27.95 2.04 2.85
N ALA A 37 -28.80 2.19 1.82
CA ALA A 37 -28.41 1.92 0.44
C ALA A 37 -27.25 2.82 -0.02
N ASN A 38 -27.28 4.10 0.32
CA ASN A 38 -26.19 5.03 0.01
C ASN A 38 -24.89 4.66 0.73
N LEU A 39 -24.96 4.24 2.00
CA LEU A 39 -23.79 3.76 2.75
C LEU A 39 -23.19 2.51 2.12
N TYR A 40 -24.02 1.56 1.70
CA TYR A 40 -23.57 0.36 1.00
C TYR A 40 -22.79 0.70 -0.28
N ILE A 41 -23.31 1.61 -1.11
CA ILE A 41 -22.64 2.06 -2.34
C ILE A 41 -21.30 2.70 -2.02
N ALA A 42 -21.24 3.56 -0.99
CA ALA A 42 -20.00 4.22 -0.58
C ALA A 42 -18.94 3.20 -0.11
N VAL A 43 -19.33 2.20 0.68
CA VAL A 43 -18.42 1.13 1.15
C VAL A 43 -17.91 0.29 -0.01
N ASP A 44 -18.78 -0.08 -0.94
CA ASP A 44 -18.39 -0.87 -2.13
C ASP A 44 -17.42 -0.11 -3.03
N THR A 45 -17.65 1.18 -3.20
CA THR A 45 -16.79 2.08 -3.97
C THR A 45 -15.42 2.22 -3.30
N ALA A 46 -15.38 2.43 -1.98
CA ALA A 46 -14.14 2.54 -1.22
C ALA A 46 -13.32 1.24 -1.27
N ASN A 47 -13.98 0.09 -1.20
CA ASN A 47 -13.32 -1.21 -1.29
C ASN A 47 -12.72 -1.46 -2.69
N SER A 48 -13.44 -1.04 -3.74
CA SER A 48 -12.93 -1.13 -5.12
C SER A 48 -11.70 -0.25 -5.32
N LEU A 49 -11.76 1.00 -4.83
CA LEU A 49 -10.63 1.94 -4.88
C LEU A 49 -9.41 1.42 -4.10
N LEU A 50 -9.63 0.82 -2.92
CA LEU A 50 -8.53 0.23 -2.14
C LEU A 50 -7.82 -0.88 -2.93
N ASN A 51 -8.58 -1.76 -3.57
CA ASN A 51 -8.03 -2.83 -4.40
C ASN A 51 -7.26 -2.29 -5.62
N GLU A 52 -7.78 -1.24 -6.28
CA GLU A 52 -7.06 -0.56 -7.36
C GLU A 52 -5.74 0.05 -6.89
N LEU A 53 -5.72 0.70 -5.72
CA LEU A 53 -4.50 1.27 -5.13
C LEU A 53 -3.49 0.18 -4.75
N GLU A 54 -3.94 -0.95 -4.22
CA GLU A 54 -3.07 -2.10 -3.92
C GLU A 54 -2.43 -2.67 -5.18
N GLN A 55 -3.19 -2.80 -6.28
CA GLN A 55 -2.67 -3.23 -7.58
C GLN A 55 -1.68 -2.23 -8.16
N ALA A 56 -2.02 -0.93 -8.14
CA ALA A 56 -1.12 0.12 -8.60
C ALA A 56 0.20 0.11 -7.80
N HIS A 57 0.12 -0.06 -6.48
CA HIS A 57 1.31 -0.18 -5.63
C HIS A 57 2.18 -1.39 -6.00
N GLN A 58 1.58 -2.54 -6.32
CA GLN A 58 2.31 -3.72 -6.76
C GLN A 58 3.02 -3.50 -8.11
N ILE A 59 2.34 -2.86 -9.08
CA ILE A 59 2.92 -2.53 -10.38
C ILE A 59 4.11 -1.59 -10.19
N ILE A 60 3.94 -0.49 -9.44
CA ILE A 60 5.03 0.47 -9.15
C ILE A 60 6.20 -0.26 -8.48
N ARG A 61 5.92 -1.16 -7.53
CA ARG A 61 6.95 -1.97 -6.88
C ARG A 61 7.71 -2.88 -7.84
N GLN A 62 7.03 -3.44 -8.83
CA GLN A 62 7.68 -4.27 -9.84
C GLN A 62 8.52 -3.43 -10.79
N CYS A 63 8.00 -2.29 -11.28
CA CYS A 63 8.78 -1.36 -12.09
C CYS A 63 10.06 -0.93 -11.37
N MET A 64 9.97 -0.56 -10.08
CA MET A 64 11.14 -0.19 -9.28
C MET A 64 12.19 -1.32 -9.15
N ARG A 65 11.79 -2.60 -9.18
CA ARG A 65 12.73 -3.72 -9.14
C ARG A 65 13.48 -3.93 -10.44
N GLU A 66 12.88 -3.51 -11.55
CA GLU A 66 13.40 -3.68 -12.90
C GLU A 66 14.19 -2.46 -13.37
N MET A 67 14.11 -1.34 -12.67
CA MET A 67 14.86 -0.12 -13.00
C MET A 67 16.36 -0.31 -12.88
N ASP A 68 17.10 0.22 -13.86
CA ASP A 68 18.54 0.33 -13.81
C ASP A 68 19.00 1.58 -13.01
N ASP A 69 20.31 1.68 -12.76
CA ASP A 69 20.90 2.76 -11.96
C ASP A 69 20.68 4.16 -12.57
N GLU A 70 20.58 4.28 -13.90
CA GLU A 70 20.38 5.57 -14.60
C GLU A 70 18.93 6.03 -14.46
N GLN A 71 17.98 5.10 -14.66
CA GLN A 71 16.56 5.34 -14.44
C GLN A 71 16.26 5.71 -12.99
N ILE A 72 16.92 5.07 -12.02
CA ILE A 72 16.78 5.38 -10.58
C ILE A 72 17.28 6.80 -10.29
N LEU A 73 18.41 7.19 -10.88
CA LEU A 73 18.95 8.53 -10.73
C LEU A 73 18.01 9.61 -11.30
N GLU A 74 17.43 9.39 -12.48
CA GLU A 74 16.47 10.33 -13.08
C GLU A 74 15.21 10.49 -12.23
N VAL A 75 14.66 9.38 -11.72
CA VAL A 75 13.51 9.43 -10.80
C VAL A 75 13.87 10.15 -9.50
N ALA A 76 15.08 9.98 -8.96
CA ALA A 76 15.53 10.71 -7.77
C ALA A 76 15.61 12.22 -8.02
N LYS A 77 16.10 12.67 -9.19
CA LYS A 77 16.11 14.08 -9.59
C LYS A 77 14.70 14.63 -9.72
N LEU A 78 13.80 13.90 -10.38
CA LEU A 78 12.39 14.30 -10.53
C LEU A 78 11.70 14.45 -9.16
N ASN A 79 11.94 13.53 -8.24
CA ASN A 79 11.38 13.62 -6.88
C ASN A 79 11.91 14.86 -6.14
N GLN A 80 13.22 15.12 -6.23
CA GLN A 80 13.83 16.31 -5.62
C GLN A 80 13.21 17.60 -6.18
N ASN A 81 13.02 17.68 -7.51
CA ASN A 81 12.41 18.84 -8.16
C ASN A 81 10.95 19.07 -7.74
N ASN A 82 10.26 18.03 -7.29
CA ASN A 82 8.88 18.09 -6.83
C ASN A 82 8.73 18.11 -5.29
N ASN A 83 9.82 18.32 -4.54
CA ASN A 83 9.85 18.26 -3.08
C ASN A 83 9.33 16.93 -2.49
N LEU A 84 9.43 15.85 -3.26
CA LEU A 84 9.09 14.51 -2.83
C LEU A 84 10.34 13.83 -2.26
N SER A 85 10.16 12.99 -1.24
CA SER A 85 11.27 12.21 -0.68
C SER A 85 11.87 11.32 -1.77
N SER A 86 13.14 11.52 -2.13
CA SER A 86 13.84 10.66 -3.10
C SER A 86 14.25 9.31 -2.52
N LEU A 87 14.07 9.10 -1.21
CA LEU A 87 14.51 7.91 -0.47
C LEU A 87 13.77 6.62 -0.88
N TRP A 88 12.63 6.71 -1.54
CA TRP A 88 11.89 5.53 -2.00
C TRP A 88 12.55 4.86 -3.21
N ALA A 89 13.19 5.64 -4.10
CA ALA A 89 13.87 5.12 -5.30
C ALA A 89 15.10 4.26 -4.99
N PHE A 90 15.63 4.34 -3.76
CA PHE A 90 16.84 3.62 -3.33
C PHE A 90 16.57 2.40 -2.43
N ARG A 91 15.32 2.00 -2.17
CA ARG A 91 15.01 0.89 -1.24
C ARG A 91 15.27 -0.47 -1.90
N THR A 92 15.91 -1.49 -1.33
CA THR A 92 16.57 -1.69 -0.02
C THR A 92 18.01 -2.17 -0.25
N HIS A 93 18.27 -2.88 -1.36
CA HIS A 93 19.55 -3.50 -1.67
C HIS A 93 20.61 -2.51 -2.15
N GLN A 94 20.23 -1.57 -3.02
CA GLN A 94 21.14 -0.51 -3.47
C GLN A 94 21.47 0.49 -2.35
N ARG A 95 20.47 0.88 -1.52
CA ARG A 95 20.74 1.64 -0.29
C ARG A 95 21.68 0.87 0.64
N GLN A 96 21.48 -0.44 0.83
CA GLN A 96 22.37 -1.26 1.65
C GLN A 96 23.79 -1.26 1.09
N LYS A 97 23.96 -1.51 -0.21
CA LYS A 97 25.28 -1.45 -0.88
C LYS A 97 25.93 -0.07 -0.83
N MET A 98 25.15 0.99 -0.95
CA MET A 98 25.64 2.37 -0.88
C MET A 98 26.07 2.72 0.56
N ILE A 99 25.28 2.33 1.56
CA ILE A 99 25.65 2.45 2.98
C ILE A 99 26.92 1.65 3.27
N GLU A 100 27.01 0.40 2.82
CA GLU A 100 28.19 -0.46 2.99
C GLU A 100 29.43 0.11 2.29
N ARG A 101 29.27 0.71 1.11
CA ARG A 101 30.36 1.39 0.39
C ARG A 101 30.79 2.66 1.13
N ALA A 102 29.84 3.48 1.56
CA ALA A 102 30.13 4.70 2.32
C ALA A 102 30.81 4.38 3.66
N GLN A 103 30.34 3.35 4.38
CA GLN A 103 30.98 2.85 5.60
C GLN A 103 32.41 2.36 5.34
N ARG A 104 32.67 1.62 4.26
CA ARG A 104 34.03 1.22 3.89
C ARG A 104 34.95 2.40 3.62
N VAL A 105 34.46 3.45 2.95
CA VAL A 105 35.26 4.66 2.69
C VAL A 105 35.54 5.41 3.99
N LEU A 106 34.53 5.60 4.85
CA LEU A 106 34.66 6.36 6.09
C LEU A 106 35.48 5.63 7.17
N LEU A 107 35.34 4.30 7.27
CA LEU A 107 36.04 3.48 8.27
C LEU A 107 37.39 2.96 7.75
N GLY A 108 37.52 2.72 6.44
CA GLY A 108 38.77 2.29 5.80
C GLY A 108 39.78 3.42 5.62
N ALA A 109 39.33 4.67 5.50
CA ALA A 109 40.22 5.84 5.53
C ALA A 109 40.91 6.06 6.89
N GLY A 110 40.42 5.42 7.96
CA GLY A 110 41.01 5.48 9.30
C GLY A 110 42.24 4.58 9.51
N TYR A 111 42.59 3.70 8.56
CA TYR A 111 43.72 2.77 8.67
C TYR A 111 44.85 3.01 7.66
N ALA A 112 44.82 4.12 6.92
CA ALA A 112 45.87 4.48 5.97
C ALA A 112 46.82 5.60 6.48
N GLN A 113 46.81 5.88 7.79
CA GLN A 113 47.68 6.90 8.43
C GLN A 113 48.34 6.44 9.74
N SER A 114 48.69 5.16 9.89
CA SER A 114 49.57 4.69 10.97
C SER A 114 50.76 3.94 10.42
#